data_AF-A0A2V9BXA5-F1
#
_entry.id   AF-A0A2V9BXA5-F1
#
_cell.length_a   1.000
_cell.length_b   1.000
_cell.length_c   1.000
_cell.angle_alpha   90.00
_cell.angle_beta   90.00
_cell.angle_gamma   90.00
#
_symmetry.space_group_name_H-M   'P 1'
#
loop_
_entity.id
_entity.type
_entity.pdbx_description
1 polymer ?
#
loop_
_entity_poly.entity_id
_entity_poly.type
_entity_poly.pdbx_seq_one_letter_code
_entity_poly.pdbx_strand_id
1 'polypeptide(L)'
;MEFEIEDWLPKSVVLLRNYDRHKFVSDLIAGVTVGLVALPLAMAFAIASGVPPQAGLYCAIVTGFLISALGGSKTQIGGPTGAFVVVVAGIIAKHGIDG
;
A
#
# COMPACT_ATOMS: atom_id res chain seq x y z
N MET A 1 19.64 18.40 19.48
CA MET A 1 18.67 17.91 18.48
C MET A 1 17.55 17.28 19.29
N GLU A 2 16.67 18.13 19.83
CA GLU A 2 15.49 17.66 20.56
C GLU A 2 14.58 16.97 19.54
N PHE A 3 14.51 15.64 19.59
CA PHE A 3 13.48 14.88 18.89
C PHE A 3 12.18 15.08 19.67
N GLU A 4 11.21 15.78 19.07
CA GLU A 4 9.88 15.88 19.65
C GLU A 4 9.12 14.55 19.48
N ILE A 5 8.22 14.24 20.41
CA ILE A 5 7.39 13.02 20.40
C ILE A 5 6.60 12.87 19.07
N GLU A 6 6.36 13.99 18.37
CA GLU A 6 5.67 14.05 17.07
C GLU A 6 6.43 13.41 15.90
N ASP A 7 7.73 13.12 16.06
CA ASP A 7 8.52 12.41 15.05
C ASP A 7 8.28 10.90 15.07
N TRP A 8 7.83 10.34 16.19
CA TRP A 8 7.58 8.90 16.36
C TRP A 8 6.12 8.51 16.14
N LEU A 9 5.22 9.48 16.03
CA LEU A 9 3.79 9.23 15.80
C LEU A 9 3.51 9.02 14.30
N PRO A 10 2.61 8.10 13.93
CA PRO A 10 2.18 7.94 12.55
C PRO A 10 1.57 9.25 12.05
N LYS A 11 1.91 9.66 10.82
CA LYS A 11 1.49 10.97 10.30
C LYS A 11 -0.03 11.08 10.14
N SER A 12 -0.74 9.94 10.06
CA SER A 12 -2.19 9.88 10.13
C SER A 12 -2.73 10.63 11.37
N VAL A 13 -2.19 10.36 12.56
CA VAL A 13 -2.62 10.98 13.83
C VAL A 13 -2.27 12.47 13.88
N VAL A 14 -1.12 12.86 13.33
CA VAL A 14 -0.67 14.26 13.30
C VAL A 14 -1.52 15.10 12.33
N LEU A 15 -1.84 14.56 11.15
CA LEU A 15 -2.58 15.27 10.10
C LEU A 15 -4.06 15.41 10.39
N LEU A 16 -4.65 14.43 11.09
CA LEU A 16 -6.06 14.46 11.49
C LEU A 16 -6.40 15.67 12.39
N ARG A 17 -5.42 16.24 13.11
CA ARG A 17 -5.62 17.44 13.95
C ARG A 17 -5.98 18.70 13.15
N ASN A 18 -5.52 18.83 11.90
CA ASN A 18 -5.73 20.02 11.05
C ASN A 18 -6.42 19.65 9.72
N TYR A 19 -7.36 18.71 9.80
CA TYR A 19 -8.08 18.17 8.64
C TYR A 19 -9.33 18.98 8.34
N ASP A 20 -9.48 19.43 7.09
CA ASP A 20 -10.59 20.27 6.64
C ASP A 20 -11.41 19.53 5.55
N ARG A 21 -12.68 19.93 5.37
CA ARG A 21 -13.56 19.36 4.33
C ARG A 21 -13.00 19.48 2.92
N HIS A 22 -12.29 20.56 2.61
CA HIS A 22 -11.65 20.72 1.31
C HIS A 22 -10.53 19.68 1.09
N LYS A 23 -9.74 19.39 2.12
CA LYS A 23 -8.70 18.34 2.06
C LYS A 23 -9.33 16.96 1.92
N PHE A 24 -10.42 16.69 2.64
CA PHE A 24 -11.17 15.44 2.49
C PHE A 24 -11.61 15.17 1.06
N VAL A 25 -12.21 16.16 0.39
CA VAL A 25 -12.66 16.00 -1.01
C VAL A 25 -11.47 15.75 -1.94
N SER A 26 -10.37 16.50 -1.76
CA SER A 26 -9.15 16.30 -2.54
C SER A 26 -8.54 14.90 -2.33
N ASP A 27 -8.44 14.45 -1.08
CA ASP A 27 -7.89 13.14 -0.73
C ASP A 27 -8.77 12.00 -1.22
N LEU A 28 -10.10 12.18 -1.20
CA LEU A 28 -11.05 11.20 -1.75
C LEU A 28 -10.88 11.03 -3.25
N ILE A 29 -10.79 12.14 -4.01
CA ILE A 29 -10.58 12.10 -5.47
C ILE A 29 -9.23 11.47 -5.80
N ALA A 30 -8.18 11.84 -5.05
CA ALA A 30 -6.85 11.26 -5.21
C ALA A 30 -6.85 9.75 -4.92
N GLY A 31 -7.48 9.33 -3.82
CA GLY A 31 -7.58 7.93 -3.42
C GLY A 31 -8.33 7.07 -4.44
N VAL A 32 -9.45 7.57 -5.00
CA VAL A 32 -10.19 6.87 -6.06
C VAL A 32 -9.35 6.75 -7.32
N THR A 33 -8.70 7.83 -7.75
CA THR A 33 -7.84 7.83 -8.96
C THR A 33 -6.69 6.84 -8.82
N VAL A 34 -5.96 6.91 -7.70
CA VAL A 34 -4.85 6.01 -7.40
C VAL A 34 -5.33 4.57 -7.27
N GLY A 35 -6.46 4.33 -6.60
CA GLY A 35 -7.05 3.00 -6.44
C GLY A 35 -7.37 2.35 -7.78
N LEU A 36 -8.00 3.09 -8.70
CA LEU A 36 -8.31 2.60 -10.05
C LEU A 36 -7.06 2.21 -10.85
N VAL A 37 -5.95 2.93 -10.68
CA VAL A 37 -4.66 2.59 -11.31
C VAL A 37 -3.97 1.41 -10.60
N ALA A 38 -4.12 1.31 -9.27
CA ALA A 38 -3.50 0.27 -8.47
C ALA A 38 -4.13 -1.12 -8.69
N LEU A 39 -5.45 -1.19 -8.93
CA LEU A 39 -6.16 -2.44 -9.18
C LEU A 39 -5.55 -3.29 -10.31
N PRO A 40 -5.39 -2.79 -11.56
CA PRO A 40 -4.78 -3.57 -12.63
C PRO A 40 -3.31 -3.88 -12.36
N LEU A 41 -2.57 -2.97 -11.73
CA LEU A 41 -1.15 -3.17 -11.40
C LEU A 41 -0.96 -4.33 -10.40
N ALA A 42 -1.78 -4.38 -9.35
CA ALA A 42 -1.73 -5.44 -8.34
C ALA A 42 -2.07 -6.82 -8.93
N MET A 43 -3.08 -6.89 -9.80
CA MET A 43 -3.43 -8.12 -10.51
C MET A 43 -2.29 -8.57 -11.45
N ALA A 44 -1.67 -7.64 -12.18
CA ALA A 44 -0.55 -7.93 -13.06
C ALA A 44 0.65 -8.50 -12.30
N PHE A 45 1.00 -7.92 -11.15
CA PHE A 45 2.09 -8.40 -10.29
C PHE A 45 1.84 -9.79 -9.70
N ALA A 46 0.60 -10.09 -9.31
CA ALA A 46 0.21 -11.43 -8.87
C ALA A 46 0.37 -12.47 -9.99
N ILE A 47 -0.15 -12.18 -11.18
CA ILE A 47 -0.02 -13.07 -12.34
C ILE A 47 1.45 -13.27 -12.71
N ALA A 48 2.24 -12.19 -12.71
CA ALA A 48 3.68 -12.24 -13.00
C ALA A 48 4.49 -13.05 -11.96
N SER A 49 3.98 -13.20 -10.74
CA SER A 49 4.60 -14.04 -9.71
C SER A 49 4.09 -15.48 -9.71
N GLY A 50 3.19 -15.85 -10.62
CA GLY A 50 2.66 -17.21 -10.74
C GLY A 50 1.50 -17.53 -9.79
N VAL A 51 0.87 -16.50 -9.19
CA VAL A 51 -0.26 -16.65 -8.27
C VAL A 51 -1.56 -16.10 -8.87
N PRO A 52 -2.74 -16.56 -8.39
CA PRO A 52 -4.01 -16.01 -8.85
C PRO A 52 -4.13 -14.50 -8.57
N PRO A 53 -4.77 -13.71 -9.46
CA PRO A 53 -4.82 -12.25 -9.37
C PRO A 53 -5.48 -11.72 -8.08
N GLN A 54 -6.37 -12.52 -7.49
CA GLN A 54 -7.01 -12.22 -6.21
C GLN A 54 -5.98 -12.03 -5.09
N ALA A 55 -4.86 -12.77 -5.10
CA ALA A 55 -3.80 -12.63 -4.11
C ALA A 55 -3.16 -11.24 -4.13
N GLY A 56 -2.96 -10.67 -5.33
CA GLY A 56 -2.47 -9.30 -5.50
C GLY A 56 -3.44 -8.26 -4.96
N LEU A 57 -4.74 -8.45 -5.21
CA LEU A 57 -5.79 -7.57 -4.68
C LEU A 57 -5.87 -7.61 -3.16
N TYR A 58 -5.84 -8.80 -2.54
CA TYR A 58 -5.82 -8.94 -1.09
C TYR A 58 -4.60 -8.26 -0.48
N CYS A 59 -3.42 -8.48 -1.07
CA CYS A 59 -2.20 -7.81 -0.65
C CYS A 59 -2.36 -6.29 -0.71
N ALA A 60 -2.82 -5.74 -1.84
CA ALA A 60 -2.99 -4.30 -2.04
C ALA A 60 -3.94 -3.66 -1.02
N ILE A 61 -5.08 -4.30 -0.74
CA ILE A 61 -6.07 -3.79 0.22
C ILE A 61 -5.48 -3.79 1.64
N VAL A 62 -4.89 -4.91 2.06
CA VAL A 62 -4.36 -5.07 3.42
C VAL A 62 -3.17 -4.14 3.66
N THR A 63 -2.19 -4.14 2.75
CA THR A 63 -1.02 -3.24 2.88
C THR A 63 -1.40 -1.79 2.70
N GLY A 64 -2.29 -1.44 1.78
CA GLY A 64 -2.78 -0.07 1.61
C GLY A 64 -3.42 0.49 2.88
N PHE A 65 -4.27 -0.31 3.55
CA PHE A 65 -4.86 0.08 4.84
C PHE A 65 -3.82 0.23 5.95
N LEU A 66 -2.95 -0.78 6.12
CA LEU A 66 -1.92 -0.76 7.17
C LEU A 66 -0.93 0.40 6.98
N ILE A 67 -0.49 0.64 5.74
CA ILE A 67 0.43 1.73 5.42
C ILE A 67 -0.24 3.10 5.57
N SER A 68 -1.52 3.25 5.21
CA SER A 68 -2.25 4.50 5.44
C SER A 68 -2.39 4.80 6.94
N ALA A 69 -2.65 3.76 7.75
CA ALA A 69 -2.83 3.91 9.20
C ALA A 69 -1.50 4.18 9.95
N LEU A 70 -0.44 3.43 9.61
CA LEU A 70 0.85 3.42 10.33
C LEU A 70 1.97 4.20 9.62
N GLY A 71 1.69 4.78 8.45
CA GLY A 71 2.69 5.40 7.60
C GLY A 71 3.28 6.71 8.14
N GLY A 72 4.51 6.97 7.71
CA GLY A 72 5.25 8.19 8.05
C GLY A 72 5.11 9.34 7.06
N SER A 73 4.33 9.18 5.98
CA SER A 73 4.16 10.19 4.92
C SER A 73 2.69 10.42 4.57
N LYS A 74 2.37 11.65 4.18
CA LYS A 74 1.01 12.12 3.88
C LYS A 74 0.42 11.49 2.61
N THR A 75 1.28 11.05 1.69
CA THR A 75 0.91 10.57 0.35
C THR A 75 1.49 9.19 0.05
N GLN A 76 1.77 8.41 1.11
CA GLN A 76 2.32 7.06 0.95
C GLN A 76 1.22 6.08 0.54
N ILE A 77 1.50 5.27 -0.48
CA ILE A 77 0.61 4.22 -0.97
C ILE A 77 1.30 2.87 -0.74
N GLY A 78 0.56 1.92 -0.19
CA GLY A 78 1.00 0.56 0.06
C GLY A 78 0.41 -0.43 -0.94
N GLY A 79 1.20 -1.43 -1.34
CA GLY A 79 0.71 -2.48 -2.24
C GLY A 79 1.81 -3.45 -2.70
N PRO A 80 1.46 -4.47 -3.49
CA PRO A 80 2.43 -5.34 -4.14
C PRO A 80 3.36 -4.50 -5.04
N THR A 81 4.67 -4.69 -4.89
CA THR A 81 5.69 -3.92 -5.60
C THR A 81 6.39 -4.79 -6.62
N GLY A 82 6.69 -4.25 -7.80
CA GLY A 82 7.37 -4.98 -8.89
C GLY A 82 8.68 -5.66 -8.47
N ALA A 83 9.46 -5.03 -7.58
CA ALA A 83 10.69 -5.60 -7.03
C ALA A 83 10.44 -6.93 -6.27
N PHE A 84 9.27 -7.08 -5.64
CA PHE A 84 8.93 -8.28 -4.87
C PHE A 84 8.40 -9.41 -5.75
N VAL A 85 7.92 -9.11 -6.96
CA VAL A 85 7.39 -10.11 -7.90
C VAL A 85 8.43 -11.18 -8.23
N VAL A 86 9.67 -10.78 -8.54
CA VAL A 86 10.76 -11.71 -8.86
C VAL A 86 11.13 -12.57 -7.65
N VAL A 87 11.10 -11.99 -6.45
CA VAL A 87 11.39 -12.71 -5.20
C VAL A 87 10.32 -13.78 -4.95
N VAL A 88 9.04 -13.42 -5.05
CA VAL A 88 7.93 -14.36 -4.87
C VAL A 88 7.95 -15.45 -5.94
N ALA A 89 8.15 -15.10 -7.21
CA ALA A 89 8.27 -16.06 -8.30
C ALA A 89 9.42 -17.05 -8.06
N GLY A 90 10.58 -16.57 -7.60
CA GLY A 90 11.73 -17.42 -7.26
C GLY A 90 11.47 -18.36 -6.08
N ILE A 91 10.74 -17.89 -5.05
CA ILE A 91 10.33 -18.72 -3.91
C ILE A 91 9.39 -19.82 -4.36
N ILE A 92 8.36 -19.49 -5.15
CA ILE A 92 7.39 -20.45 -5.70
C ILE A 92 8.07 -21.46 -6.61
N ALA A 93 8.99 -21.04 -7.46
CA ALA A 93 9.73 -21.95 -8.33
C ALA A 93 10.56 -22.98 -7.54
N LYS A 94 11.02 -22.62 -6.33
CA LYS A 94 11.86 -23.48 -5.49
C LYS A 94 11.06 -24.37 -4.54
N HIS A 95 9.93 -23.90 -4.00
CA HIS A 95 9.19 -24.60 -2.93
C HIS A 95 7.74 -24.95 -3.33
N GLY A 96 7.26 -24.52 -4.48
CA GLY A 96 5.84 -24.59 -4.83
C GLY A 96 5.02 -23.52 -4.11
N ILE A 97 3.70 -23.54 -4.33
CA ILE A 97 2.77 -22.57 -3.73
C ILE A 97 2.36 -23.00 -2.31
N ASP A 98 2.34 -24.30 -2.05
CA ASP A 98 1.95 -24.88 -0.76
C ASP A 98 3.06 -24.89 0.29
N GLY A 99 4.31 -24.63 -0.13
CA GLY A 99 5.51 -24.59 0.73
C GLY A 99 6.27 -25.92 0.81
#